data_AF-A0A5C6ZTP7-F1
#
_entry.id   AF-A0A5C6ZTP7-F1
#
_cell.length_a   1.000
_cell.length_b   1.000
_cell.length_c   1.000
_cell.angle_alpha   90.00
_cell.angle_beta   90.00
_cell.angle_gamma   90.00
#
_symmetry.space_group_name_H-M   'P 1'
#
loop_
_entity.id
_entity.type
_entity.pdbx_description
1 polymer ?
#
loop_
_entity_poly.entity_id
_entity_poly.type
_entity_poly.pdbx_seq_one_letter_code
_entity_poly.pdbx_strand_id
1 'polypeptide(L)'
;MNPELPKDLGRRLGDLSDLPEALLKQINAVKLDDLEEQIVTLLREKFGGVANVDELIVGLYRDYNYITEDRRKLGSKLYRMQQSDLIESVPKRKGVYRLKERDA
;
A
#
# COMPACT_ATOMS: atom_id res chain seq x y z
N MET A 1 -27.80 -2.09 24.81
CA MET A 1 -27.53 -2.58 23.46
C MET A 1 -26.65 -1.56 22.78
N ASN A 2 -25.40 -1.89 22.50
CA ASN A 2 -24.56 -1.06 21.63
C ASN A 2 -24.98 -1.42 20.19
N PRO A 3 -25.48 -0.49 19.36
CA PRO A 3 -25.82 -0.84 17.99
C PRO A 3 -24.55 -1.31 17.29
N GLU A 4 -24.56 -2.56 16.79
CA GLU A 4 -23.42 -3.10 16.06
C GLU A 4 -23.09 -2.17 14.88
N LEU A 5 -21.85 -1.71 14.82
CA LEU A 5 -21.39 -0.88 13.72
C LEU A 5 -21.51 -1.65 12.40
N PRO A 6 -21.85 -0.98 11.29
CA PRO A 6 -21.90 -1.66 10.01
C PRO A 6 -20.54 -2.24 9.61
N LYS A 7 -20.52 -3.49 9.14
CA LYS A 7 -19.29 -4.26 8.84
C LYS A 7 -18.40 -3.63 7.77
N ASP A 8 -18.95 -2.72 6.98
CA ASP A 8 -18.37 -2.03 5.84
C ASP A 8 -18.17 -0.53 6.10
N LEU A 9 -18.35 -0.06 7.34
CA LEU A 9 -18.02 1.31 7.74
C LEU A 9 -16.58 1.66 7.34
N GLY A 10 -16.40 2.74 6.59
CA GLY A 10 -15.11 3.17 6.03
C GLY A 10 -14.71 2.50 4.70
N ARG A 11 -15.40 1.43 4.28
CA ARG A 11 -15.18 0.74 2.98
C ARG A 11 -16.26 1.07 1.92
N ARG A 12 -17.30 1.81 2.32
CA ARG A 12 -18.43 2.25 1.47
C ARG A 12 -18.14 3.44 0.57
N LEU A 13 -16.92 3.97 0.61
CA LEU A 13 -16.57 5.23 -0.05
C LEU A 13 -16.68 5.15 -1.58
N GLY A 14 -16.68 3.96 -2.16
CA GLY A 14 -16.87 3.77 -3.60
C GLY A 14 -15.69 4.31 -4.41
N ASP A 15 -15.96 4.65 -5.66
CA ASP A 15 -15.02 5.40 -6.50
C ASP A 15 -14.95 6.85 -6.02
N LEU A 16 -13.74 7.38 -5.90
CA LEU A 16 -13.45 8.74 -5.43
C LEU A 16 -12.82 9.61 -6.53
N SER A 17 -12.69 9.08 -7.75
CA SER A 17 -12.03 9.75 -8.87
C SER A 17 -12.74 11.02 -9.35
N ASP A 18 -14.03 11.17 -9.03
CA ASP A 18 -14.85 12.34 -9.34
C ASP A 18 -14.71 13.47 -8.31
N LEU A 19 -14.03 13.22 -7.18
CA LEU A 19 -13.89 14.21 -6.11
C LEU A 19 -12.78 15.23 -6.40
N PRO A 20 -13.01 16.53 -6.12
CA PRO A 20 -11.97 17.54 -6.15
C PRO A 20 -10.78 17.20 -5.25
N GLU A 21 -9.56 17.56 -5.68
CA GLU A 21 -8.32 17.33 -4.93
C GLU A 21 -8.37 17.86 -3.49
N ALA A 22 -9.03 19.02 -3.28
CA ALA A 22 -9.21 19.62 -1.97
C ALA A 22 -10.04 18.74 -1.00
N LEU A 23 -10.96 17.93 -1.52
CA LEU A 23 -11.72 16.95 -0.73
C LEU A 23 -10.94 15.66 -0.54
N LEU A 24 -10.26 15.17 -1.59
CA LEU A 24 -9.39 13.99 -1.50
C LEU A 24 -8.35 14.13 -0.39
N LYS A 25 -7.75 15.32 -0.22
CA LYS A 25 -6.80 15.62 0.87
C LYS A 25 -7.36 15.51 2.28
N GLN A 26 -8.68 15.60 2.44
CA GLN A 26 -9.38 15.49 3.73
C GLN A 26 -9.78 14.04 4.05
N ILE A 27 -9.78 13.15 3.05
CA ILE A 27 -10.21 11.76 3.21
C ILE A 27 -9.03 10.92 3.68
N ASN A 28 -9.10 10.41 4.92
CA ASN A 28 -8.05 9.55 5.48
C ASN A 28 -7.85 8.25 4.70
N ALA A 29 -8.87 7.77 3.97
CA ALA A 29 -8.76 6.59 3.12
C ALA A 29 -7.89 6.80 1.85
N VAL A 30 -7.62 8.06 1.47
CA VAL A 30 -6.83 8.41 0.28
C VAL A 30 -5.36 8.66 0.65
N LYS A 31 -5.07 8.94 1.92
CA LYS A 31 -3.70 9.15 2.40
C LYS A 31 -2.98 7.81 2.47
N LEU A 32 -1.80 7.77 1.87
CA LEU A 32 -0.84 6.71 2.13
C LEU A 32 -0.50 6.75 3.61
N ASP A 33 -0.47 5.59 4.27
CA ASP A 33 0.20 5.54 5.58
C ASP A 33 1.72 5.50 5.40
N ASP A 34 2.45 5.86 6.46
CA ASP A 34 3.91 5.97 6.43
C ASP A 34 4.59 4.74 5.83
N LEU A 35 4.07 3.54 6.12
CA LEU A 35 4.63 2.30 5.61
C LEU A 35 4.39 2.13 4.09
N GLU A 36 3.25 2.57 3.56
CA GLU A 36 2.99 2.60 2.11
C GLU A 36 3.93 3.56 1.40
N GLU A 37 4.12 4.75 1.96
CA GLU A 37 5.06 5.75 1.42
C GLU A 37 6.49 5.19 1.38
N GLN A 38 6.93 4.56 2.47
CA GLN A 38 8.25 3.91 2.54
C GLN A 38 8.41 2.80 1.49
N ILE A 39 7.40 1.93 1.34
CA ILE A 39 7.44 0.83 0.35
C ILE A 39 7.48 1.40 -1.08
N VAL A 40 6.65 2.40 -1.39
CA VAL A 40 6.63 3.05 -2.71
C VAL A 40 7.97 3.72 -3.00
N THR A 41 8.55 4.40 -2.02
CA THR A 41 9.85 5.07 -2.14
C THR A 41 10.97 4.05 -2.38
N LEU A 42 11.01 2.95 -1.62
CA LEU A 42 11.98 1.86 -1.84
C LEU A 42 11.86 1.26 -3.24
N LEU A 43 10.64 0.94 -3.68
CA LEU A 43 10.40 0.42 -5.01
C LEU A 43 10.93 1.40 -6.07
N ARG A 44 10.59 2.68 -5.96
CA ARG A 44 10.95 3.71 -6.94
C ARG A 44 12.45 3.98 -6.98
N GLU A 45 13.07 4.19 -5.83
CA GLU A 45 14.42 4.77 -5.73
C GLU A 45 15.52 3.71 -5.60
N LYS A 46 15.22 2.54 -5.03
CA LYS A 46 16.24 1.50 -4.77
C LYS A 46 16.09 0.25 -5.61
N PHE A 47 14.86 -0.17 -5.88
CA PHE A 47 14.59 -1.45 -6.52
C PHE A 47 14.15 -1.33 -7.99
N GLY A 48 14.32 -0.16 -8.62
CA GLY A 48 14.02 0.02 -10.04
C GLY A 48 12.57 -0.27 -10.41
N GLY A 49 11.65 0.00 -9.48
CA GLY A 49 10.21 -0.19 -9.64
C GLY A 49 9.69 -1.57 -9.26
N VAL A 50 10.53 -2.56 -8.91
CA VAL A 50 10.10 -3.94 -8.62
C VAL A 50 10.95 -4.60 -7.53
N ALA A 51 10.31 -5.24 -6.55
CA ALA A 51 11.01 -5.96 -5.48
C ALA A 51 10.23 -7.17 -4.99
N ASN A 52 10.94 -8.14 -4.42
CA ASN A 52 10.34 -9.20 -3.64
C ASN A 52 10.17 -8.83 -2.16
N VAL A 53 9.38 -9.61 -1.41
CA VAL A 53 9.10 -9.35 0.01
C VAL A 53 10.38 -9.26 0.85
N ASP A 54 11.38 -10.08 0.56
CA ASP A 54 12.60 -10.16 1.37
C ASP A 54 13.49 -8.93 1.12
N GLU A 55 13.56 -8.44 -0.13
CA GLU A 55 14.19 -7.17 -0.48
C GLU A 55 13.51 -5.99 0.22
N LEU A 56 12.17 -5.97 0.27
CA LEU A 56 11.42 -4.95 0.98
C LEU A 56 11.68 -4.97 2.48
N ILE A 57 11.74 -6.14 3.12
CA ILE A 57 12.08 -6.26 4.55
C ILE A 57 13.45 -5.65 4.82
N VAL A 58 14.44 -5.99 4.00
CA VAL A 58 15.81 -5.48 4.14
C VAL A 58 15.88 -3.97 3.88
N GLY A 59 15.20 -3.48 2.85
CA GLY A 59 15.14 -2.06 2.51
C GLY A 59 14.48 -1.22 3.60
N LEU A 60 13.34 -1.69 4.12
CA LEU A 60 12.60 -1.03 5.21
C LEU A 60 13.45 -0.88 6.47
N TYR A 61 14.22 -1.92 6.82
CA TYR A 61 15.12 -1.84 7.95
C TYR A 61 16.29 -0.88 7.69
N ARG A 62 16.96 -0.99 6.53
CA ARG A 62 18.17 -0.20 6.24
C ARG A 62 17.91 1.30 6.14
N ASP A 63 16.76 1.69 5.60
CA ASP A 63 16.50 3.10 5.28
C ASP A 63 15.62 3.79 6.31
N TYR A 64 14.73 3.04 6.96
CA TYR A 64 13.74 3.60 7.88
C TYR A 64 13.83 3.01 9.29
N ASN A 65 14.79 2.11 9.54
CA ASN A 65 14.89 1.34 10.80
C ASN A 65 13.58 0.62 11.15
N TYR A 66 12.76 0.30 10.14
CA TYR A 66 11.48 -0.35 10.32
C TYR A 66 11.69 -1.86 10.47
N ILE A 67 11.34 -2.40 11.64
CA ILE A 67 11.42 -3.83 11.92
C ILE A 67 10.09 -4.47 11.57
N THR A 68 10.09 -5.28 10.50
CA THR A 68 8.92 -6.10 10.16
C THR A 68 8.82 -7.25 11.16
N GLU A 69 7.97 -7.11 12.18
CA GLU A 69 7.78 -8.15 13.22
C GLU A 69 7.32 -9.51 12.67
N ASP A 70 6.52 -9.49 11.59
CA ASP A 70 5.98 -10.69 10.95
C ASP A 70 5.83 -10.49 9.44
N ARG A 71 6.41 -11.40 8.66
CA ARG A 71 6.29 -11.45 7.20
C ARG A 71 4.83 -11.46 6.72
N ARG A 72 3.92 -12.10 7.47
CA ARG A 72 2.48 -12.12 7.12
C ARG A 72 1.83 -10.75 7.28
N LYS A 73 2.26 -9.94 8.24
CA LYS A 73 1.77 -8.55 8.38
C LYS A 73 2.16 -7.72 7.16
N LEU A 74 3.42 -7.82 6.72
CA LEU A 74 3.88 -7.15 5.50
C LEU A 74 3.17 -7.69 4.25
N GLY A 75 3.00 -9.01 4.13
CA GLY A 75 2.22 -9.61 3.03
C GLY A 75 0.78 -9.10 2.97
N SER A 76 0.12 -8.97 4.13
CA SER A 76 -1.24 -8.42 4.23
C SER A 76 -1.29 -6.94 3.86
N LYS A 77 -0.23 -6.19 4.16
CA LYS A 77 -0.08 -4.78 3.78
C LYS A 77 0.08 -4.63 2.27
N LEU A 78 1.01 -5.38 1.68
CA LEU A 78 1.23 -5.41 0.23
C LEU A 78 -0.03 -5.84 -0.54
N TYR A 79 -0.80 -6.79 0.00
CA TYR A 79 -2.10 -7.14 -0.57
C TYR A 79 -3.07 -5.95 -0.58
N ARG A 80 -3.18 -5.19 0.52
CA ARG A 80 -4.03 -3.98 0.55
C ARG A 80 -3.55 -2.90 -0.41
N MET A 81 -2.24 -2.68 -0.51
CA MET A 81 -1.64 -1.77 -1.50
C MET A 81 -1.94 -2.19 -2.94
N GLN A 82 -2.02 -3.50 -3.20
CA GLN A 82 -2.45 -4.02 -4.50
C GLN A 82 -3.93 -3.72 -4.76
N GLN A 83 -4.80 -3.82 -3.74
CA GLN A 83 -6.22 -3.49 -3.88
C GLN A 83 -6.47 -1.98 -4.07
N SER A 84 -5.58 -1.13 -3.57
CA SER A 84 -5.63 0.33 -3.75
C SER A 84 -4.83 0.83 -4.96
N ASP A 85 -4.44 -0.08 -5.87
CA ASP A 85 -3.78 0.26 -7.13
C ASP A 85 -2.45 1.03 -7.01
N LEU A 86 -1.76 0.89 -5.87
CA LEU A 86 -0.42 1.47 -5.68
C LEU A 86 0.68 0.58 -6.27
N ILE A 87 0.47 -0.73 -6.18
CA ILE A 87 1.40 -1.76 -6.65
C ILE A 87 0.62 -2.88 -7.34
N GLU A 88 1.31 -3.70 -8.10
CA GLU A 88 0.75 -4.91 -8.69
C GLU A 88 1.69 -6.10 -8.49
N SER A 89 1.12 -7.31 -8.41
CA SER A 89 1.92 -8.53 -8.33
C SER A 89 2.45 -8.92 -9.71
N VAL A 90 3.70 -9.38 -9.75
CA VAL A 90 4.32 -9.79 -11.01
C VAL A 90 3.81 -11.18 -11.42
N PRO A 91 3.26 -11.35 -12.64
CA PRO A 91 2.74 -12.64 -13.09
C PRO A 91 3.77 -13.76 -12.96
N LYS A 92 3.33 -14.92 -12.44
CA LYS A 92 4.16 -16.12 -12.22
C LYS A 92 5.32 -15.94 -11.23
N ARG A 93 5.34 -14.85 -10.46
CA ARG A 93 6.36 -14.57 -9.42
C ARG A 93 5.67 -14.25 -8.09
N LYS A 94 5.48 -15.28 -7.25
CA LYS A 94 4.86 -15.11 -5.93
C LYS A 94 5.73 -14.23 -5.04
N GLY A 95 5.10 -13.28 -4.35
CA GLY A 95 5.79 -12.37 -3.43
C GLY A 95 6.68 -11.34 -4.12
N VAL A 96 6.46 -11.07 -5.41
CA VAL A 96 7.14 -10.01 -6.16
C VAL A 96 6.11 -8.97 -6.57
N TYR A 97 6.42 -7.71 -6.29
CA TYR A 97 5.53 -6.58 -6.49
C TYR A 97 6.26 -5.49 -7.27
N ARG A 98 5.54 -4.82 -8.18
CA ARG A 98 6.04 -3.65 -8.89
C ARG A 98 5.11 -2.45 -8.70
N LEU A 99 5.63 -1.24 -8.84
CA LEU A 99 4.81 -0.04 -8.87
C LEU A 99 3.80 -0.15 -10.00
N LYS A 100 2.54 0.19 -9.73
CA LYS A 100 1.57 0.37 -10.78
C LYS A 100 1.87 1.72 -11.44
N GLU A 101 2.15 1.72 -12.74
CA GLU A 101 2.21 2.98 -13.50
C GLU A 101 0.83 3.63 -13.36
N ARG A 102 0.77 4.81 -12.74
CA ARG A 102 -0.42 5.64 -12.84
C ARG A 102 -0.39 6.20 -14.25
N ASP A 103 -1.32 5.76 -15.09
CA ASP A 103 -1.63 6.49 -16.32
C ASP A 103 -1.90 7.95 -15.92
N ALA A 104 -1.04 8.84 -16.41
CA ALA A 104 -1.11 10.28 -16.16
C ALA A 104 -2.30 10.90 -16.89
#